data_AF-A0AAD6WE92-F1
#
_entry.id   AF-A0AAD6WE92-F1
#
_cell.length_a   1.000
_cell.length_b   1.000
_cell.length_c   1.000
_cell.angle_alpha   90.00
_cell.angle_beta   90.00
_cell.angle_gamma   90.00
#
_symmetry.space_group_name_H-M   'P 1'
#
loop_
_entity.id
_entity.type
_entity.pdbx_description
1 polymer ?
#
loop_
_entity_poly.entity_id
_entity_poly.type
_entity_poly.pdbx_seq_one_letter_code
_entity_poly.pdbx_strand_id
1 'polypeptide(L)'
;MASSPLSCSASDLYPLLGDGANATAAAEFICGRFEAISNKFVDTRYAVDSTYLLFSAYLVFAMQLGFAMLCAGSVRAKNTMNIMLTNVLDAAAGGLFYYTFGFALACGSPSNGFIGQHFFGLSKFSSPSFDYVTTTLAGYTAALTTLFGKRLLAGHWNVTDVCNGLLGGFAAITGGCSVVDPWAAVLCGFVSAWVLIGCNKLAEKLHYDDPLEATQLHGGCGSWGIIFTALFAKEAYVNEVYPGQPGRPYGLFMGGGARLLAAHIVQILVIVAWLLRISAEEEMAGMDMTSHGGLAYVYTDHEDEVKKQLGVV
;
A
#
# COMPACT_ATOMS: atom_id res chain seq x y z
N MET A 1 -2.84 15.63 16.58
CA MET A 1 -2.69 16.47 17.80
C MET A 1 -2.06 15.63 18.91
N ALA A 2 -0.83 15.91 19.33
CA ALA A 2 -0.30 15.33 20.57
C ALA A 2 -1.04 16.01 21.74
N SER A 3 -2.07 15.35 22.28
CA SER A 3 -2.74 15.82 23.49
C SER A 3 -1.72 15.85 24.60
N SER A 4 -1.46 17.02 25.18
CA SER A 4 -0.73 17.12 26.45
C SER A 4 -1.31 16.11 27.43
N PRO A 5 -0.48 15.34 28.16
CA PRO A 5 -1.00 14.41 29.14
C PRO A 5 -1.89 15.19 30.11
N LEU A 6 -3.14 14.74 30.27
CA LEU A 6 -4.06 15.26 31.28
C LEU A 6 -3.48 14.91 32.65
N SER A 7 -2.55 15.73 33.15
CA SER A 7 -1.96 15.55 34.47
C SER A 7 -2.85 16.22 35.51
N CYS A 8 -3.35 15.44 36.46
CA CYS A 8 -4.03 15.95 37.66
C CYS A 8 -3.01 15.98 38.79
N SER A 9 -2.74 17.17 39.35
CA SER A 9 -1.92 17.31 40.55
C SER A 9 -2.78 17.79 41.72
N ALA A 10 -2.52 17.24 42.91
CA ALA A 10 -3.18 17.72 44.13
C ALA A 10 -2.92 19.21 44.37
N SER A 11 -1.72 19.71 44.00
CA SER A 11 -1.34 21.14 44.03
C SER A 11 -2.32 22.05 43.31
N ASP A 12 -2.90 21.57 42.21
CA ASP A 12 -3.74 22.36 41.33
C ASP A 12 -5.20 22.43 41.83
N LEU A 13 -5.59 21.47 42.67
CA LEU A 13 -6.92 21.38 43.27
C LEU A 13 -7.03 22.09 44.63
N TYR A 14 -5.92 22.27 45.36
CA TYR A 14 -5.92 22.94 46.67
C TYR A 14 -6.59 24.33 46.66
N PRO A 15 -6.30 25.24 45.71
CA PRO A 15 -6.91 26.57 45.69
C PRO A 15 -8.43 26.55 45.50
N LEU A 16 -8.97 25.46 44.95
CA LEU A 16 -10.40 25.29 44.68
C LEU A 16 -11.14 24.59 45.82
N LEU A 17 -10.44 23.79 46.63
CA LEU A 17 -11.01 23.03 47.75
C LEU A 17 -10.93 23.78 49.09
N GLY A 18 -10.09 24.81 49.19
CA GLY A 18 -9.90 25.64 50.39
C GLY A 18 -9.06 24.97 51.49
N ASP A 19 -8.79 25.70 52.57
CA ASP A 19 -7.91 25.27 53.68
C ASP A 19 -8.63 24.35 54.70
N GLY A 20 -9.25 23.28 54.21
CA GLY A 20 -9.85 22.25 55.06
C GLY A 20 -8.85 21.15 55.44
N ALA A 21 -8.95 20.59 56.65
CA ALA A 21 -8.11 19.45 57.09
C ALA A 21 -8.18 18.24 56.14
N ASN A 22 -9.29 18.11 55.38
CA ASN A 22 -9.53 17.03 54.43
C ASN A 22 -9.27 17.43 52.96
N ALA A 23 -8.87 18.66 52.67
CA ALA A 23 -8.69 19.15 51.30
C ALA A 23 -7.62 18.35 50.54
N THR A 24 -6.52 18.01 51.21
CA THR A 24 -5.46 17.11 50.68
C THR A 24 -6.01 15.75 50.28
N ALA A 25 -6.72 15.08 51.19
CA ALA A 25 -7.26 13.75 50.97
C ALA A 25 -8.33 13.74 49.86
N ALA A 26 -9.13 14.81 49.77
CA ALA A 26 -10.10 14.99 48.69
C ALA A 26 -9.40 15.18 47.33
N ALA A 27 -8.34 16.00 47.26
CA ALA A 27 -7.57 16.23 46.04
C ALA A 27 -6.89 14.96 45.54
N GLU A 28 -6.24 14.20 46.43
CA GLU A 28 -5.60 12.92 46.10
C GLU A 28 -6.63 11.88 45.62
N PHE A 29 -7.78 11.77 46.29
CA PHE A 29 -8.85 10.86 45.87
C PHE A 29 -9.38 11.21 44.47
N ILE A 30 -9.61 12.50 44.19
CA ILE A 30 -10.09 12.97 42.89
C ILE A 30 -9.06 12.72 41.80
N CYS A 31 -7.79 13.08 42.01
CA CYS A 31 -6.73 12.82 41.02
C CYS A 31 -6.52 11.32 40.79
N GLY A 32 -6.58 10.48 41.83
CA GLY A 32 -6.49 9.02 41.67
C GLY A 32 -7.64 8.44 40.83
N ARG A 33 -8.85 9.03 40.91
CA ARG A 33 -9.97 8.65 40.02
C ARG A 33 -9.75 9.10 38.58
N PHE A 34 -9.27 10.32 38.37
CA PHE A 34 -8.97 10.83 37.04
C PHE A 34 -7.82 10.06 36.37
N GLU A 35 -6.78 9.70 37.12
CA GLU A 35 -5.68 8.88 36.63
C GLU A 35 -6.17 7.48 36.24
N ALA A 36 -6.98 6.83 37.08
CA ALA A 36 -7.57 5.53 36.75
C ALA A 36 -8.46 5.57 35.49
N ILE A 37 -9.21 6.66 35.29
CA ILE A 37 -10.02 6.87 34.08
C ILE A 37 -9.12 7.13 32.87
N SER A 38 -8.10 7.98 33.02
CA SER A 38 -7.12 8.29 31.97
C SER A 38 -6.40 7.04 31.48
N ASN A 39 -5.92 6.20 32.41
CA ASN A 39 -5.27 4.93 32.10
C ASN A 39 -6.22 4.00 31.33
N LYS A 40 -7.49 3.89 31.73
CA LYS A 40 -8.48 3.12 30.95
C LYS A 40 -8.68 3.65 29.54
N PHE A 41 -8.67 4.97 29.33
CA PHE A 41 -8.77 5.56 27.99
C PHE A 41 -7.52 5.31 27.15
N VAL A 42 -6.33 5.39 27.76
CA VAL A 42 -5.05 5.06 27.09
C VAL A 42 -5.04 3.59 26.68
N ASP A 43 -5.41 2.68 27.58
CA ASP A 43 -5.47 1.24 27.31
C ASP A 43 -6.49 0.92 26.22
N THR A 44 -7.67 1.56 26.27
CA THR A 44 -8.72 1.38 25.26
C THR A 44 -8.26 1.90 23.89
N ARG A 45 -7.63 3.08 23.83
CA ARG A 45 -7.05 3.61 22.59
C ARG A 45 -6.01 2.64 22.03
N TYR A 46 -5.08 2.18 22.88
CA TYR A 46 -4.06 1.23 22.46
C TYR A 46 -4.65 -0.08 21.92
N ALA A 47 -5.67 -0.62 22.59
CA ALA A 47 -6.36 -1.83 22.14
C ALA A 47 -7.04 -1.62 20.78
N VAL A 48 -7.77 -0.51 20.61
CA VAL A 48 -8.47 -0.17 19.35
C VAL A 48 -7.47 0.02 18.21
N ASP A 49 -6.41 0.81 18.41
CA ASP A 49 -5.38 1.06 17.40
C ASP A 49 -4.67 -0.26 17.02
N SER A 50 -4.36 -1.11 18.00
CA SER A 50 -3.73 -2.41 17.77
C SER A 50 -4.62 -3.39 17.00
N THR A 51 -5.90 -3.51 17.37
CA THR A 51 -6.86 -4.36 16.65
C THR A 51 -7.01 -3.89 15.21
N TYR A 52 -7.11 -2.58 15.01
CA TYR A 52 -7.26 -2.00 13.69
C TYR A 52 -5.99 -2.19 12.82
N LEU A 53 -4.79 -2.06 13.39
CA LEU A 53 -3.53 -2.38 12.72
C LEU A 53 -3.46 -3.85 12.29
N LEU A 54 -3.78 -4.77 13.20
CA LEU A 54 -3.70 -6.20 12.92
C LEU A 54 -4.69 -6.60 11.82
N PHE A 55 -5.90 -6.04 11.87
CA PHE A 55 -6.90 -6.26 10.82
C PHE A 55 -6.43 -5.68 9.48
N SER A 56 -5.90 -4.46 9.46
CA SER A 56 -5.35 -3.83 8.26
C SER A 56 -4.17 -4.63 7.68
N ALA A 57 -3.27 -5.14 8.52
CA ALA A 57 -2.16 -5.98 8.11
C ALA A 57 -2.64 -7.29 7.47
N TYR A 58 -3.70 -7.91 8.01
CA TYR A 58 -4.32 -9.08 7.41
C TYR A 58 -4.92 -8.78 6.03
N LEU A 59 -5.62 -7.64 5.89
CA LEU A 59 -6.18 -7.22 4.60
C LEU A 59 -5.10 -6.96 3.55
N VAL A 60 -3.99 -6.32 3.93
CA VAL A 60 -2.85 -6.10 3.03
C VAL A 60 -2.20 -7.43 2.64
N PHE A 61 -2.01 -8.36 3.59
CA PHE A 61 -1.50 -9.69 3.27
C PHE A 61 -2.45 -10.47 2.33
N ALA A 62 -3.76 -10.32 2.50
CA ALA A 62 -4.76 -10.92 1.61
C ALA A 62 -4.70 -10.36 0.18
N MET A 63 -4.09 -9.19 -0.06
CA MET A 63 -3.83 -8.70 -1.42
C MET A 63 -2.92 -9.65 -2.21
N GLN A 64 -2.01 -10.38 -1.55
CA GLN A 64 -1.17 -11.38 -2.22
C GLN A 64 -2.01 -12.50 -2.84
N LEU A 65 -3.07 -12.93 -2.16
CA LEU A 65 -4.02 -13.92 -2.69
C LEU A 65 -4.81 -13.34 -3.87
N GLY A 66 -5.21 -12.07 -3.76
CA GLY A 66 -5.90 -11.35 -4.85
C GLY A 66 -5.04 -11.26 -6.12
N PHE A 67 -3.78 -10.85 -5.97
CA PHE A 67 -2.82 -10.77 -7.08
C PHE A 67 -2.53 -12.15 -7.66
N ALA A 68 -2.34 -13.18 -6.83
CA ALA A 68 -2.17 -14.55 -7.29
C ALA A 68 -3.37 -15.01 -8.14
N MET A 69 -4.61 -14.78 -7.69
CA MET A 69 -5.81 -15.13 -8.45
C MET A 69 -5.93 -14.37 -9.78
N LEU A 70 -5.61 -13.08 -9.79
CA LEU A 70 -5.60 -12.27 -11.02
C LEU A 70 -4.57 -12.81 -12.01
N CYS A 71 -3.36 -13.10 -11.54
CA CYS A 71 -2.29 -13.63 -12.37
C CYS A 71 -2.61 -15.01 -12.93
N ALA A 72 -3.20 -15.90 -12.13
CA ALA A 72 -3.65 -17.21 -12.62
C ALA A 72 -4.69 -17.09 -13.74
N GLY A 73 -5.60 -16.11 -13.64
CA GLY A 73 -6.64 -15.88 -14.64
C GLY A 73 -6.16 -15.19 -15.93
N SER A 74 -5.08 -14.42 -15.85
CA SER A 74 -4.57 -13.60 -16.96
C SER A 74 -3.43 -14.23 -17.76
N VAL A 75 -2.83 -15.31 -17.26
CA VAL A 75 -1.72 -16.00 -17.95
C VAL A 75 -2.16 -17.30 -18.60
N ARG A 76 -1.35 -17.76 -19.57
CA ARG A 76 -1.56 -19.07 -20.20
C ARG A 76 -1.50 -20.17 -19.14
N ALA A 77 -2.40 -21.15 -19.25
CA ALA A 77 -2.51 -22.27 -18.32
C ALA A 77 -1.18 -23.03 -18.08
N LYS A 78 -0.29 -23.06 -19.08
CA LYS A 78 1.04 -23.69 -19.03
C LYS A 78 2.10 -22.92 -18.22
N ASN A 79 1.78 -21.74 -17.70
CA ASN A 79 2.67 -20.89 -16.89
C ASN A 79 2.07 -20.57 -15.50
N THR A 80 0.92 -21.14 -15.18
CA THR A 80 0.15 -20.78 -13.99
C THR A 80 0.84 -21.28 -12.71
N MET A 81 1.43 -22.48 -12.73
CA MET A 81 2.11 -23.04 -11.55
C MET A 81 3.33 -22.19 -11.17
N ASN A 82 4.14 -21.82 -12.15
CA ASN A 82 5.30 -20.95 -11.97
C ASN A 82 4.89 -19.64 -11.31
N ILE A 83 3.84 -19.00 -11.81
CA ILE A 83 3.39 -17.71 -11.30
C ILE A 83 2.80 -17.83 -9.89
N MET A 84 2.06 -18.89 -9.58
CA MET A 84 1.57 -19.12 -8.22
C MET A 84 2.72 -19.35 -7.24
N LEU A 85 3.74 -20.11 -7.64
CA LEU A 85 4.92 -20.35 -6.80
C LEU A 85 5.71 -19.06 -6.58
N THR A 86 5.91 -18.25 -7.63
CA THR A 86 6.55 -16.94 -7.51
C THR A 86 5.80 -16.03 -6.53
N ASN A 87 4.46 -16.03 -6.54
CA ASN A 87 3.66 -15.26 -5.59
C ASN A 87 3.87 -15.71 -4.13
N VAL A 88 3.97 -17.01 -3.88
CA VAL A 88 4.24 -17.55 -2.54
C VAL A 88 5.67 -17.21 -2.10
N LEU A 89 6.64 -17.37 -2.99
CA LEU A 89 8.04 -17.05 -2.73
C LEU A 89 8.26 -15.56 -2.51
N ASP A 90 7.56 -14.70 -3.26
CA ASP A 90 7.60 -13.24 -3.10
C ASP A 90 7.11 -12.82 -1.71
N ALA A 91 5.99 -13.38 -1.24
CA ALA A 91 5.51 -13.11 0.12
C ALA A 91 6.48 -13.61 1.21
N ALA A 92 7.01 -14.83 1.06
CA ALA A 92 7.91 -15.44 2.03
C ALA A 92 9.28 -14.72 2.08
N ALA A 93 9.88 -14.47 0.93
CA ALA A 93 11.15 -13.77 0.81
C ALA A 93 10.98 -12.30 1.21
N GLY A 94 9.97 -11.61 0.70
CA GLY A 94 9.66 -10.22 1.02
C GLY A 94 9.49 -10.01 2.54
N GLY A 95 8.74 -10.87 3.22
CA GLY A 95 8.60 -10.83 4.68
C GLY A 95 9.92 -11.03 5.42
N LEU A 96 10.73 -12.01 5.00
CA LEU A 96 12.04 -12.31 5.62
C LEU A 96 13.05 -11.16 5.41
N PHE A 97 13.15 -10.63 4.19
CA PHE A 97 14.03 -9.51 3.86
C PHE A 97 13.58 -8.20 4.52
N TYR A 98 12.27 -7.97 4.61
CA TYR A 98 11.74 -6.80 5.32
C TYR A 98 12.03 -6.87 6.83
N TYR A 99 11.88 -8.05 7.44
CA TYR A 99 12.21 -8.28 8.85
C TYR A 99 13.70 -8.05 9.16
N THR A 100 14.58 -8.62 8.33
CA THR A 100 16.03 -8.58 8.58
C THR A 100 16.65 -7.23 8.27
N PHE A 101 16.31 -6.63 7.11
CA PHE A 101 16.96 -5.41 6.61
C PHE A 101 15.96 -4.30 6.27
N GLY A 102 14.81 -4.62 5.68
CA GLY A 102 13.90 -3.61 5.11
C GLY A 102 13.38 -2.59 6.11
N PHE A 103 12.96 -3.04 7.31
CA PHE A 103 12.52 -2.12 8.36
C PHE A 103 13.62 -1.15 8.81
N ALA A 104 14.86 -1.63 8.92
CA ALA A 104 15.98 -0.82 9.37
C ALA A 104 16.38 0.24 8.34
N LEU A 105 16.34 -0.10 7.06
CA LEU A 105 16.67 0.82 5.98
C LEU A 105 15.54 1.84 5.73
N ALA A 106 14.28 1.46 5.94
CA ALA A 106 13.13 2.34 5.71
C ALA A 106 12.78 3.22 6.92
N CYS A 107 12.77 2.64 8.12
CA CYS A 107 12.26 3.27 9.35
C CYS A 107 13.31 3.40 10.46
N GLY A 108 14.56 2.98 10.22
CA GLY A 108 15.65 3.06 11.18
C GLY A 108 16.01 4.49 11.55
N SER A 109 15.83 4.88 12.81
CA SER A 109 16.17 6.21 13.35
C SER A 109 17.00 6.07 14.63
N PRO A 110 18.01 6.93 14.89
CA PRO A 110 18.45 8.10 14.12
C PRO A 110 19.05 7.74 12.75
N SER A 111 18.86 8.55 11.71
CA SER A 111 19.40 8.26 10.37
C SER A 111 19.65 9.51 9.54
N ASN A 112 20.26 9.34 8.36
CA ASN A 112 20.41 10.42 7.39
C ASN A 112 19.16 10.52 6.48
N GLY A 113 19.01 11.62 5.73
CA GLY A 113 17.85 11.84 4.87
C GLY A 113 17.73 10.94 3.63
N PHE A 114 18.63 9.96 3.46
CA PHE A 114 18.67 9.05 2.31
C PHE A 114 18.39 7.59 2.71
N ILE A 115 18.90 7.12 3.86
CA ILE A 115 18.75 5.73 4.30
C ILE A 115 18.76 5.59 5.83
N GLY A 116 17.88 4.71 6.35
CA GLY A 116 17.83 4.30 7.75
C GLY A 116 19.05 3.46 8.16
N GLN A 117 19.50 3.59 9.41
CA GLN A 117 20.75 2.96 9.88
C GLN A 117 20.57 2.07 11.13
N HIS A 118 19.37 1.96 11.68
CA HIS A 118 19.11 1.30 12.97
C HIS A 118 17.86 0.41 12.93
N PHE A 119 17.67 -0.45 13.94
CA PHE A 119 16.56 -1.40 14.06
C PHE A 119 16.57 -2.61 13.11
N PHE A 120 17.76 -3.10 12.74
CA PHE A 120 17.91 -4.40 12.06
C PHE A 120 17.29 -5.52 12.91
N GLY A 121 16.56 -6.43 12.26
CA GLY A 121 15.82 -7.52 12.93
C GLY A 121 14.66 -7.06 13.83
N LEU A 122 14.09 -5.87 13.59
CA LEU A 122 12.94 -5.34 14.35
C LEU A 122 13.17 -5.25 15.87
N SER A 123 14.40 -4.90 16.28
CA SER A 123 14.78 -4.82 17.69
C SER A 123 14.02 -3.77 18.53
N LYS A 124 13.38 -2.77 17.90
CA LYS A 124 12.41 -1.82 18.50
C LYS A 124 11.39 -1.35 17.45
N PHE A 125 10.16 -1.03 17.88
CA PHE A 125 9.06 -0.56 17.02
C PHE A 125 8.56 0.84 17.42
N SER A 126 8.07 1.60 16.46
CA SER A 126 7.40 2.89 16.67
C SER A 126 5.95 2.83 16.17
N SER A 127 5.07 3.55 16.85
CA SER A 127 3.62 3.49 16.71
C SER A 127 3.11 4.19 15.44
N PRO A 128 2.05 3.68 14.81
CA PRO A 128 1.53 4.21 13.55
C PRO A 128 0.34 5.17 13.70
N SER A 129 0.11 5.94 12.64
CA SER A 129 -1.04 6.82 12.41
C SER A 129 -1.76 6.43 11.11
N PHE A 130 -3.04 6.79 11.00
CA PHE A 130 -4.01 6.21 10.05
C PHE A 130 -4.80 7.26 9.27
N ASP A 131 -5.16 6.95 8.00
CA ASP A 131 -6.37 7.46 7.32
C ASP A 131 -6.68 6.72 5.99
N TYR A 132 -7.97 6.55 5.65
CA TYR A 132 -8.44 5.54 4.65
C TYR A 132 -9.46 6.01 3.60
N VAL A 133 -9.94 7.26 3.69
CA VAL A 133 -11.04 7.70 2.81
C VAL A 133 -10.58 8.00 1.38
N THR A 134 -9.34 8.47 1.22
CA THR A 134 -8.74 8.87 -0.06
C THR A 134 -8.46 7.69 -0.99
N THR A 135 -8.06 6.54 -0.45
CA THR A 135 -7.78 5.31 -1.24
C THR A 135 -9.00 4.85 -2.01
N THR A 136 -10.15 4.78 -1.33
CA THR A 136 -11.43 4.35 -1.91
C THR A 136 -11.91 5.30 -3.01
N LEU A 137 -11.77 6.62 -2.80
CA LEU A 137 -12.18 7.63 -3.79
C LEU A 137 -11.33 7.60 -5.05
N ALA A 138 -10.00 7.41 -4.93
CA ALA A 138 -9.11 7.31 -6.08
C ALA A 138 -9.37 6.05 -6.93
N GLY A 139 -9.60 4.89 -6.30
CA GLY A 139 -9.90 3.66 -7.03
C GLY A 139 -11.21 3.72 -7.81
N TYR A 140 -12.28 4.22 -7.19
CA TYR A 140 -13.58 4.33 -7.87
C TYR A 140 -13.57 5.33 -9.02
N THR A 141 -12.84 6.44 -8.87
CA THR A 141 -12.74 7.45 -9.93
C THR A 141 -11.91 6.95 -11.11
N ALA A 142 -10.83 6.21 -10.86
CA ALA A 142 -10.07 5.55 -11.92
C ALA A 142 -10.90 4.47 -12.64
N ALA A 143 -11.67 3.66 -11.90
CA ALA A 143 -12.55 2.64 -12.47
C ALA A 143 -13.58 3.23 -13.45
N LEU A 144 -14.29 4.29 -13.03
CA LEU A 144 -15.27 4.97 -13.87
C LEU A 144 -14.61 5.65 -15.08
N THR A 145 -13.46 6.28 -14.89
CA THR A 145 -12.74 6.97 -15.97
C THR A 145 -12.28 5.97 -17.04
N THR A 146 -11.73 4.82 -16.63
CA THR A 146 -11.33 3.77 -17.59
C THR A 146 -12.54 3.13 -18.26
N LEU A 147 -13.63 2.87 -17.53
CA LEU A 147 -14.88 2.33 -18.06
C LEU A 147 -15.42 3.19 -19.22
N PHE A 148 -15.61 4.48 -18.99
CA PHE A 148 -16.15 5.40 -20.00
C PHE A 148 -15.10 5.74 -21.07
N GLY A 149 -13.83 5.93 -20.71
CA GLY A 149 -12.74 6.25 -21.64
C GLY A 149 -12.52 5.13 -22.65
N LYS A 150 -12.38 3.87 -22.21
CA LYS A 150 -12.23 2.72 -23.10
C LYS A 150 -13.49 2.45 -23.91
N ARG A 151 -14.69 2.69 -23.37
CA ARG A 151 -15.94 2.60 -24.13
C ARG A 151 -15.94 3.55 -25.34
N LEU A 152 -15.48 4.78 -25.17
CA LEU A 152 -15.42 5.77 -26.25
C LEU A 152 -14.35 5.41 -27.30
N LEU A 153 -13.26 4.76 -26.90
CA LEU A 153 -12.17 4.38 -27.79
C LEU A 153 -12.42 3.06 -28.54
N ALA A 154 -12.95 2.05 -27.86
CA ALA A 154 -13.10 0.69 -28.36
C ALA A 154 -14.53 0.35 -28.84
N GLY A 155 -15.54 1.14 -28.47
CA GLY A 155 -16.94 0.93 -28.87
C GLY A 155 -17.67 -0.22 -28.16
N HIS A 156 -16.98 -1.00 -27.32
CA HIS A 156 -17.55 -2.08 -26.50
C HIS A 156 -17.18 -1.92 -25.00
N TRP A 157 -17.87 -2.63 -24.12
CA TRP A 157 -17.58 -2.65 -22.68
C TRP A 157 -16.72 -3.87 -22.35
N ASN A 158 -15.71 -3.72 -21.49
CA ASN A 158 -14.81 -4.80 -21.08
C ASN A 158 -14.53 -4.70 -19.59
N VAL A 159 -14.81 -5.77 -18.85
CA VAL A 159 -14.63 -5.81 -17.39
C VAL A 159 -13.16 -5.73 -17.01
N THR A 160 -12.26 -6.35 -17.78
CA THR A 160 -10.82 -6.35 -17.50
C THR A 160 -10.24 -4.93 -17.53
N ASP A 161 -10.65 -4.11 -18.51
CA ASP A 161 -10.23 -2.71 -18.59
C ASP A 161 -10.65 -1.91 -17.34
N VAL A 162 -11.85 -2.17 -16.82
CA VAL A 162 -12.38 -1.49 -15.62
C VAL A 162 -11.61 -1.92 -14.38
N CYS A 163 -11.36 -3.22 -14.23
CA CYS A 163 -10.57 -3.78 -13.14
C CYS A 163 -9.13 -3.23 -13.15
N ASN A 164 -8.49 -3.17 -14.32
CA ASN A 164 -7.14 -2.61 -14.45
C ASN A 164 -7.14 -1.10 -14.18
N GLY A 165 -8.16 -0.37 -14.62
CA GLY A 165 -8.36 1.04 -14.27
C GLY A 165 -8.48 1.28 -12.77
N LEU A 166 -9.31 0.49 -12.10
CA LEU A 166 -9.51 0.52 -10.65
C LEU A 166 -8.20 0.24 -9.89
N LEU A 167 -7.48 -0.81 -10.28
CA LEU A 167 -6.18 -1.17 -9.71
C LEU A 167 -5.14 -0.07 -9.95
N GLY A 168 -5.12 0.55 -11.14
CA GLY A 168 -4.24 1.67 -11.46
C GLY A 168 -4.48 2.88 -10.55
N GLY A 169 -5.74 3.23 -10.29
CA GLY A 169 -6.12 4.28 -9.34
C GLY A 169 -5.67 4.00 -7.92
N PHE A 170 -5.82 2.74 -7.46
CA PHE A 170 -5.29 2.32 -6.16
C PHE A 170 -3.77 2.41 -6.09
N ALA A 171 -3.07 1.96 -7.14
CA ALA A 171 -1.61 2.07 -7.23
C ALA A 171 -1.15 3.53 -7.16
N ALA A 172 -1.84 4.44 -7.85
CA ALA A 172 -1.50 5.87 -7.86
C ALA A 172 -1.71 6.56 -6.50
N ILE A 173 -2.78 6.26 -5.77
CA ILE A 173 -3.06 6.97 -4.51
C ILE A 173 -2.29 6.41 -3.31
N THR A 174 -1.75 5.19 -3.41
CA THR A 174 -1.08 4.47 -2.30
C THR A 174 -0.07 5.35 -1.54
N GLY A 175 0.81 6.07 -2.25
CA GLY A 175 1.85 6.88 -1.62
C GLY A 175 1.36 8.19 -0.99
N GLY A 176 0.17 8.66 -1.38
CA GLY A 176 -0.36 9.97 -0.98
C GLY A 176 -1.63 9.92 -0.15
N CYS A 177 -2.20 8.73 0.09
CA CYS A 177 -3.53 8.58 0.67
C CYS A 177 -3.71 9.32 2.02
N SER A 178 -2.69 9.34 2.87
CA SER A 178 -2.76 10.01 4.18
C SER A 178 -2.39 11.49 4.15
N VAL A 179 -1.92 12.02 3.02
CA VAL A 179 -1.34 13.37 2.94
C VAL A 179 -1.97 14.28 1.88
N VAL A 180 -2.93 13.80 1.10
CA VAL A 180 -3.64 14.59 0.08
C VAL A 180 -5.11 14.80 0.44
N ASP A 181 -5.69 15.92 0.03
CA ASP A 181 -7.12 16.20 0.25
C ASP A 181 -8.02 15.24 -0.57
N PRO A 182 -9.25 14.92 -0.11
CA PRO A 182 -10.16 14.01 -0.81
C PRO A 182 -10.48 14.40 -2.26
N TRP A 183 -10.60 15.70 -2.57
CA TRP A 183 -10.83 16.16 -3.95
C TRP A 183 -9.60 15.91 -4.84
N ALA A 184 -8.40 15.99 -4.28
CA ALA A 184 -7.16 15.72 -5.00
C ALA A 184 -7.04 14.20 -5.29
N ALA A 185 -7.53 13.34 -4.40
CA ALA A 185 -7.58 11.90 -4.64
C ALA A 185 -8.46 11.54 -5.86
N VAL A 186 -9.59 12.23 -6.06
CA VAL A 186 -10.44 12.08 -7.27
C VAL A 186 -9.67 12.43 -8.54
N LEU A 187 -8.92 13.54 -8.52
CA LEU A 187 -8.09 13.95 -9.66
C LEU A 187 -6.94 12.97 -9.92
N CYS A 188 -6.31 12.46 -8.86
CA CYS A 188 -5.26 11.46 -8.96
C CYS A 188 -5.76 10.21 -9.71
N GLY A 189 -6.92 9.67 -9.31
CA GLY A 189 -7.54 8.51 -9.95
C GLY A 189 -7.95 8.77 -11.40
N PHE A 190 -8.55 9.94 -11.69
CA PHE A 190 -8.90 10.33 -13.06
C PHE A 190 -7.67 10.38 -13.98
N VAL A 191 -6.60 11.06 -13.58
CA VAL A 191 -5.37 11.16 -14.40
C VAL A 191 -4.67 9.80 -14.49
N SER A 192 -4.70 9.00 -13.41
CA SER A 192 -4.15 7.65 -13.40
C SER A 192 -4.77 6.76 -14.47
N ALA A 193 -6.08 6.86 -14.71
CA ALA A 193 -6.75 6.11 -15.78
C ALA A 193 -6.23 6.51 -17.18
N TRP A 194 -5.97 7.80 -17.42
CA TRP A 194 -5.37 8.26 -18.67
C TRP A 194 -3.91 7.82 -18.83
N VAL A 195 -3.15 7.81 -17.73
CA VAL A 195 -1.79 7.26 -17.71
C VAL A 195 -1.81 5.79 -18.10
N LEU A 196 -2.71 4.99 -17.51
CA LEU A 196 -2.88 3.57 -17.86
C LEU A 196 -3.18 3.39 -19.36
N ILE A 197 -4.20 4.10 -19.88
CA ILE A 197 -4.59 4.02 -21.30
C ILE A 197 -3.41 4.41 -22.21
N GLY A 198 -2.68 5.47 -21.85
CA GLY A 198 -1.50 5.93 -22.59
C GLY A 198 -0.36 4.90 -22.57
N CYS A 199 -0.06 4.32 -21.41
CA CYS A 199 0.94 3.28 -21.24
C CYS A 199 0.58 2.01 -22.01
N ASN A 200 -0.70 1.59 -22.02
CA ASN A 200 -1.13 0.42 -22.79
C ASN A 200 -0.94 0.65 -24.30
N LYS A 201 -1.32 1.84 -24.80
CA LYS A 201 -1.11 2.20 -26.21
C LYS A 201 0.37 2.29 -26.59
N LEU A 202 1.22 2.74 -25.65
CA LEU A 202 2.66 2.75 -25.85
C LEU A 202 3.24 1.32 -25.88
N ALA A 203 2.81 0.46 -24.97
CA ALA A 203 3.22 -0.95 -24.93
C ALA A 203 2.85 -1.67 -26.24
N GLU A 204 1.64 -1.47 -26.74
CA GLU A 204 1.19 -2.00 -28.03
C GLU A 204 2.08 -1.52 -29.18
N LYS A 205 2.38 -0.21 -29.23
CA LYS A 205 3.25 0.38 -30.26
C LYS A 205 4.68 -0.15 -30.21
N LEU A 206 5.17 -0.50 -29.03
CA LEU A 206 6.51 -1.05 -28.82
C LEU A 206 6.56 -2.58 -28.92
N HIS A 207 5.43 -3.23 -29.21
CA HIS A 207 5.29 -4.69 -29.20
C HIS A 207 5.77 -5.31 -27.87
N TYR A 208 5.48 -4.62 -26.78
CA TYR A 208 5.75 -5.06 -25.42
C TYR A 208 4.52 -5.78 -24.87
N ASP A 209 4.62 -7.10 -24.73
CA ASP A 209 3.53 -7.97 -24.27
C ASP A 209 3.66 -8.23 -22.76
N ASP A 210 3.04 -7.35 -21.96
CA ASP A 210 2.88 -7.53 -20.51
C ASP A 210 1.46 -8.06 -20.23
N PRO A 211 1.28 -9.37 -20.01
CA PRO A 211 -0.04 -10.01 -19.92
C PRO A 211 -0.86 -9.56 -18.71
N LEU A 212 -0.22 -8.95 -17.72
CA LEU A 212 -0.87 -8.43 -16.52
C LEU A 212 -1.03 -6.90 -16.57
N GLU A 213 -0.50 -6.26 -17.61
CA GLU A 213 -0.29 -4.81 -17.67
C GLU A 213 0.45 -4.28 -16.43
N ALA A 214 1.26 -5.12 -15.76
CA ALA A 214 1.86 -4.79 -14.46
C ALA A 214 2.80 -3.59 -14.56
N THR A 215 3.53 -3.46 -15.65
CA THR A 215 4.43 -2.34 -15.95
C THR A 215 3.65 -1.04 -16.17
N GLN A 216 2.54 -1.11 -16.90
CA GLN A 216 1.68 0.04 -17.18
C GLN A 216 0.92 0.50 -15.92
N LEU A 217 0.52 -0.47 -15.09
CA LEU A 217 -0.29 -0.27 -13.90
C LEU A 217 0.58 0.15 -12.71
N HIS A 218 1.52 -0.68 -12.27
CA HIS A 218 2.41 -0.34 -11.16
C HIS A 218 3.51 0.63 -11.55
N GLY A 219 4.16 0.40 -12.70
CA GLY A 219 5.22 1.29 -13.18
C GLY A 219 4.68 2.65 -13.63
N GLY A 220 3.69 2.65 -14.52
CA GLY A 220 3.08 3.88 -15.05
C GLY A 220 2.22 4.62 -14.01
N CYS A 221 1.15 4.00 -13.53
CA CYS A 221 0.23 4.65 -12.59
C CYS A 221 0.87 4.89 -11.21
N GLY A 222 1.72 3.99 -10.73
CA GLY A 222 2.48 4.20 -9.50
C GLY A 222 3.47 5.37 -9.60
N SER A 223 4.20 5.51 -10.72
CA SER A 223 5.06 6.69 -10.94
C SER A 223 4.26 7.99 -10.96
N TRP A 224 3.09 7.99 -11.61
CA TRP A 224 2.16 9.11 -11.54
C TRP A 224 1.75 9.42 -10.10
N GLY A 225 1.41 8.41 -9.30
CA GLY A 225 1.04 8.55 -7.90
C GLY A 225 2.12 9.18 -7.01
N ILE A 226 3.37 8.75 -7.20
CA ILE A 226 4.53 9.30 -6.50
C ILE A 226 4.72 10.78 -6.88
N ILE A 227 4.63 11.13 -8.16
CA ILE A 227 4.69 12.51 -8.63
C ILE A 227 3.53 13.33 -8.05
N PHE A 228 2.30 12.80 -8.10
CA PHE A 228 1.10 13.46 -7.61
C PHE A 228 1.20 13.80 -6.12
N THR A 229 1.69 12.85 -5.31
CA THR A 229 1.93 13.06 -3.88
C THR A 229 2.93 14.19 -3.65
N ALA A 230 4.03 14.22 -4.40
CA ALA A 230 5.02 15.29 -4.31
C ALA A 230 4.50 16.68 -4.74
N LEU A 231 3.40 16.73 -5.49
CA LEU A 231 2.76 17.98 -5.90
C LEU A 231 1.71 18.43 -4.87
N PHE A 232 0.88 17.51 -4.37
CA PHE A 232 -0.34 17.82 -3.62
C PHE A 232 -0.31 17.46 -2.13
N ALA A 233 0.79 16.91 -1.59
CA ALA A 233 0.89 16.63 -0.15
C ALA A 233 0.75 17.92 0.69
N LYS A 234 -0.17 17.92 1.65
CA LYS A 234 -0.52 19.10 2.46
C LYS A 234 0.32 19.13 3.74
N GLU A 235 0.86 20.30 4.08
CA GLU A 235 1.71 20.47 5.27
C GLU A 235 1.01 19.97 6.55
N ALA A 236 -0.25 20.32 6.75
CA ALA A 236 -1.02 19.90 7.93
C ALA A 236 -1.07 18.37 8.08
N TYR A 237 -1.35 17.66 6.98
CA TYR A 237 -1.45 16.19 6.98
C TYR A 237 -0.08 15.53 7.09
N VAL A 238 0.94 16.08 6.42
CA VAL A 238 2.32 15.58 6.57
C VAL A 238 2.79 15.69 8.02
N ASN A 239 2.51 16.79 8.70
CA ASN A 239 2.87 16.99 10.11
C ASN A 239 2.05 16.13 11.08
N GLU A 240 0.82 15.79 10.71
CA GLU A 240 -0.04 14.89 11.48
C GLU A 240 0.42 13.44 11.36
N VAL A 241 0.68 12.97 10.14
CA VAL A 241 1.09 11.59 9.84
C VAL A 241 2.53 11.32 10.25
N TYR A 242 3.41 12.32 10.12
CA TYR A 242 4.83 12.18 10.42
C TYR A 242 5.31 13.20 11.46
N PRO A 243 4.90 13.05 12.73
CA PRO A 243 5.26 13.97 13.79
C PRO A 243 6.76 13.90 14.15
N GLY A 244 7.28 14.95 14.78
CA GLY A 244 8.62 14.96 15.39
C GLY A 244 9.74 15.60 14.57
N GLN A 245 9.44 16.15 13.38
CA GLN A 245 10.40 16.91 12.57
C GLN A 245 9.78 18.22 12.05
N PRO A 246 10.10 19.39 12.65
CA PRO A 246 9.59 20.67 12.17
C PRO A 246 10.14 21.00 10.77
N GLY A 247 9.29 21.57 9.91
CA GLY A 247 9.68 22.00 8.55
C GLY A 247 9.87 20.85 7.55
N ARG A 248 9.13 19.74 7.73
CA ARG A 248 9.21 18.59 6.83
C ARG A 248 8.77 18.98 5.40
N PRO A 249 9.47 18.56 4.34
CA PRO A 249 9.07 18.88 2.98
C PRO A 249 7.67 18.35 2.66
N TYR A 250 6.86 19.15 1.98
CA TYR A 250 5.51 18.80 1.53
C TYR A 250 5.31 19.21 0.06
N GLY A 251 4.08 19.10 -0.44
CA GLY A 251 3.74 19.22 -1.85
C GLY A 251 4.16 20.55 -2.48
N LEU A 252 4.74 20.50 -3.68
CA LEU A 252 5.20 21.69 -4.40
C LEU A 252 4.08 22.71 -4.60
N PHE A 253 2.88 22.27 -5.02
CA PHE A 253 1.73 23.16 -5.22
C PHE A 253 1.05 23.57 -3.92
N MET A 254 1.41 22.94 -2.80
CA MET A 254 0.93 23.30 -1.48
C MET A 254 1.84 24.31 -0.78
N GLY A 255 3.00 24.66 -1.36
CA GLY A 255 3.98 25.60 -0.81
C GLY A 255 5.27 24.96 -0.28
N GLY A 256 5.42 23.64 -0.38
CA GLY A 256 6.51 22.88 0.27
C GLY A 256 7.84 22.85 -0.48
N GLY A 257 7.92 23.56 -1.62
CA GLY A 257 9.11 23.62 -2.47
C GLY A 257 9.38 22.34 -3.28
N ALA A 258 10.48 22.31 -4.02
CA ALA A 258 10.79 21.24 -4.98
C ALA A 258 11.47 20.01 -4.34
N ARG A 259 11.78 20.04 -3.04
CA ARG A 259 12.61 19.01 -2.40
C ARG A 259 11.93 17.64 -2.37
N LEU A 260 10.63 17.59 -2.07
CA LEU A 260 9.87 16.33 -2.07
C LEU A 260 9.78 15.76 -3.49
N LEU A 261 9.51 16.61 -4.49
CA LEU A 261 9.46 16.20 -5.89
C LEU A 261 10.81 15.67 -6.40
N ALA A 262 11.92 16.32 -6.05
CA ALA A 262 13.25 15.86 -6.41
C ALA A 262 13.55 14.46 -5.82
N ALA A 263 13.22 14.24 -4.54
CA ALA A 263 13.40 12.94 -3.90
C ALA A 263 12.55 11.84 -4.58
N HIS A 264 11.31 12.16 -4.91
CA HIS A 264 10.37 11.26 -5.59
C HIS A 264 10.82 10.92 -7.03
N ILE A 265 11.40 11.88 -7.75
CA ILE A 265 12.00 11.62 -9.08
C ILE A 265 13.19 10.69 -8.95
N VAL A 266 14.07 10.91 -7.97
CA VAL A 266 15.21 10.00 -7.71
C VAL A 266 14.72 8.60 -7.40
N GLN A 267 13.66 8.46 -6.59
CA GLN A 267 13.05 7.16 -6.29
C GLN A 267 12.58 6.43 -7.56
N ILE A 268 11.88 7.12 -8.46
CA ILE A 268 11.43 6.53 -9.73
C ILE A 268 12.64 6.06 -10.56
N LEU A 269 13.69 6.87 -10.66
CA LEU A 269 14.89 6.53 -11.44
C LEU A 269 15.62 5.30 -10.87
N VAL A 270 15.71 5.19 -9.54
CA VAL A 270 16.31 4.01 -8.88
C VAL A 270 15.49 2.75 -9.14
N ILE A 271 14.15 2.84 -9.09
CA ILE A 271 13.26 1.70 -9.37
C ILE A 271 13.42 1.22 -10.81
N VAL A 272 13.44 2.15 -11.78
CA VAL A 272 13.63 1.80 -13.21
C VAL A 272 14.97 1.14 -13.46
N ALA A 273 16.02 1.54 -12.73
CA ALA A 273 17.35 0.95 -12.87
C ALA A 273 17.45 -0.49 -12.32
N TRP A 274 16.53 -0.91 -11.45
CA TRP A 274 16.54 -2.23 -10.80
C TRP A 274 15.69 -3.28 -11.55
N LEU A 275 15.44 -3.11 -12.84
CA LEU A 275 14.70 -4.10 -13.63
C LEU A 275 15.65 -5.17 -14.17
N LEU A 276 15.45 -6.42 -13.76
CA LEU A 276 16.16 -7.61 -14.26
C LEU A 276 15.25 -8.39 -15.24
N ARG A 277 15.81 -8.85 -16.37
CA ARG A 277 15.08 -9.59 -17.42
C ARG A 277 15.63 -11.01 -17.57
N ILE A 278 14.74 -11.99 -17.73
CA ILE A 278 15.05 -13.40 -18.02
C ILE A 278 15.36 -13.61 -19.52
N SER A 279 16.05 -14.70 -19.86
CA SER A 279 16.39 -15.06 -21.24
C SER A 279 15.16 -15.44 -22.08
N ALA A 280 15.18 -15.13 -23.39
CA ALA A 280 14.03 -15.35 -24.29
C ALA A 280 13.74 -16.83 -24.61
N GLU A 281 14.73 -17.71 -24.45
CA GLU A 281 14.56 -19.15 -24.70
C GLU A 281 13.74 -19.83 -23.58
N GLU A 282 13.98 -19.44 -22.32
CA GLU A 282 13.23 -19.97 -21.17
C GLU A 282 11.76 -19.52 -21.16
N GLU A 283 11.48 -18.32 -21.68
CA GLU A 283 10.14 -17.76 -21.77
C GLU A 283 9.22 -18.52 -22.75
N MET A 284 9.79 -19.02 -23.86
CA MET A 284 9.04 -19.70 -24.92
C MET A 284 8.70 -21.16 -24.57
N ALA A 285 9.57 -21.85 -23.82
CA ALA A 285 9.42 -23.25 -23.45
C ALA A 285 8.24 -23.51 -22.49
N GLY A 286 7.88 -22.53 -21.67
CA GLY A 286 6.86 -22.64 -20.63
C GLY A 286 7.45 -23.15 -19.32
N MET A 287 7.47 -22.27 -18.31
CA MET A 287 8.23 -22.49 -17.07
C MET A 287 7.66 -23.57 -16.16
N ASP A 288 6.37 -23.93 -16.29
CA ASP A 288 5.77 -24.98 -15.46
C ASP A 288 6.45 -26.34 -15.73
N MET A 289 6.71 -26.65 -17.00
CA MET A 289 7.38 -27.90 -17.39
C MET A 289 8.88 -27.87 -17.16
N THR A 290 9.55 -26.76 -17.48
CA THR A 290 11.02 -26.66 -17.41
C THR A 290 11.57 -26.45 -16.01
N SER A 291 10.81 -25.77 -15.14
CA SER A 291 11.29 -25.34 -13.82
C SER A 291 10.56 -26.02 -12.65
N HIS A 292 9.31 -26.48 -12.85
CA HIS A 292 8.46 -27.01 -11.77
C HIS A 292 8.00 -28.46 -11.96
N GLY A 293 8.38 -29.11 -13.06
CA GLY A 293 8.24 -30.55 -13.25
C GLY A 293 6.80 -31.06 -13.43
N GLY A 294 5.83 -30.19 -13.71
CA GLY A 294 4.44 -30.58 -13.90
C GLY A 294 3.53 -29.43 -14.33
N LEU A 295 2.30 -29.75 -14.76
CA LEU A 295 1.30 -28.77 -15.17
C LEU A 295 0.42 -28.33 -13.99
N ALA A 296 0.01 -27.06 -13.97
CA ALA A 296 -0.96 -26.53 -12.99
C ALA A 296 -2.35 -27.20 -13.09
N TYR A 297 -2.70 -27.66 -14.30
CA TYR A 297 -3.98 -28.27 -14.60
C TYR A 297 -3.77 -29.67 -15.16
N VAL A 298 -4.49 -30.64 -14.62
CA VAL A 298 -4.66 -31.94 -15.28
C VAL A 298 -5.79 -31.77 -16.30
N TYR A 299 -5.45 -31.70 -17.58
CA TYR A 299 -6.44 -31.81 -18.64
C TYR A 299 -6.85 -33.27 -18.74
N THR A 300 -7.95 -33.64 -18.09
CA THR A 300 -8.69 -34.84 -18.48
C THR A 300 -9.52 -34.48 -19.69
N ASP A 301 -9.07 -34.87 -20.87
CA ASP A 301 -9.90 -34.78 -22.06
C ASP A 301 -11.17 -35.59 -21.82
N HIS A 302 -12.33 -35.06 -22.26
CA HIS A 302 -13.63 -35.73 -22.09
C HIS A 302 -13.64 -37.14 -22.73
N GLU A 303 -12.75 -37.39 -23.70
CA GLU A 303 -12.49 -38.71 -24.27
C GLU A 303 -11.82 -39.68 -23.30
N ASP A 304 -10.94 -39.21 -22.42
CA ASP A 304 -10.24 -40.04 -21.45
C ASP A 304 -11.14 -40.43 -20.28
N GLU A 305 -12.06 -39.55 -19.87
CA GLU A 305 -13.15 -39.94 -18.95
C GLU A 305 -14.10 -40.96 -19.58
N VAL A 306 -14.44 -40.81 -20.86
CA VAL A 306 -15.29 -41.76 -21.59
C VAL A 306 -14.59 -43.11 -21.76
N LYS A 307 -13.31 -43.15 -22.13
CA LYS A 307 -12.53 -44.39 -22.23
C LYS A 307 -12.39 -45.09 -20.87
N LYS A 308 -12.19 -44.32 -19.79
CA LYS A 308 -12.09 -44.84 -18.42
C LYS A 308 -13.43 -45.35 -17.88
N GLN A 309 -14.55 -44.71 -18.24
CA GLN A 309 -15.90 -45.21 -17.90
C GLN A 309 -16.32 -46.42 -18.73
N LEU A 310 -15.85 -46.52 -19.98
CA LEU A 310 -16.12 -47.67 -20.87
C LEU A 310 -15.19 -48.87 -20.59
N GLY A 311 -14.27 -48.77 -19.61
CA GLY A 311 -13.33 -49.84 -19.29
C GLY A 311 -12.34 -50.15 -20.42
N VAL A 312 -12.10 -49.18 -21.31
CA VAL A 312 -11.14 -49.30 -22.41
C VAL A 312 -9.84 -48.62 -21.97
N VAL A 313 -9.17 -49.24 -20.99
CA VAL A 313 -7.74 -49.11 -20.74
C VAL A 313 -7.16 -50.53 -20.75
#